data_AF-A0A8X6UIM7-F1
#
_entry.id   AF-A0A8X6UIM7-F1
#
_cell.length_a   1.000
_cell.length_b   1.000
_cell.length_c   1.000
_cell.angle_alpha   90.00
_cell.angle_beta   90.00
_cell.angle_gamma   90.00
#
_symmetry.space_group_name_H-M   'P 1'
#
loop_
_entity.id
_entity.type
_entity.pdbx_description
1 polymer ?
#
loop_
_entity_poly.entity_id
_entity_poly.type
_entity_poly.pdbx_seq_one_letter_code
_entity_poly.pdbx_strand_id
1 'polypeptide(L)' 'PSISSFGFHNNKFFPGYDYENCDAEPCNKMIAELDSVMQSQTLIKKSLASLNKSYVVSKMDNFEYIDPVDKSVASKQ' A
#
# COMPACT_ATOMS: atom_id res chain seq x y z
N PRO A 1 21.68 -21.13 28.34
CA PRO A 1 22.01 -19.89 27.59
C PRO A 1 21.12 -19.77 26.34
N SER A 2 20.44 -18.62 26.24
CA SER A 2 19.65 -18.09 25.11
C SER A 2 18.51 -18.95 24.53
N ILE A 3 17.35 -18.89 25.18
CA ILE A 3 16.07 -18.87 24.48
C ILE A 3 15.74 -17.38 24.24
N SER A 4 15.88 -16.89 23.00
CA SER A 4 15.42 -15.56 22.57
C SER A 4 15.66 -15.47 21.05
N SER A 5 14.68 -15.61 20.17
CA SER A 5 13.62 -14.63 19.95
C SER A 5 12.50 -15.28 19.11
N PHE A 6 11.68 -16.13 19.72
CA PHE A 6 10.49 -16.70 19.09
C PHE A 6 9.27 -16.45 19.98
N GLY A 7 9.04 -15.18 20.29
CA GLY A 7 7.93 -14.73 21.11
C GLY A 7 7.67 -13.23 20.90
N PHE A 8 6.40 -12.90 20.65
CA PHE A 8 5.80 -11.55 20.59
C PHE A 8 5.82 -10.75 19.28
N HIS A 9 6.25 -11.30 18.14
CA HIS A 9 6.07 -10.62 16.86
C HIS A 9 5.46 -11.58 15.84
N ASN A 10 4.22 -11.31 15.44
CA ASN A 10 3.57 -12.04 14.35
C ASN A 10 4.44 -12.01 13.09
N ASN A 11 4.68 -13.18 12.49
CA ASN A 11 5.41 -13.30 11.22
C ASN A 11 4.65 -12.55 10.11
N LYS A 12 5.24 -11.47 9.59
CA LYS A 12 4.68 -10.71 8.46
C LYS A 12 5.36 -11.15 7.17
N PHE A 13 4.57 -11.53 6.17
CA PHE A 13 5.06 -11.88 4.84
C PHE A 13 5.10 -10.63 3.94
N PHE A 14 6.26 -10.32 3.36
CA PHE A 14 6.49 -9.11 2.56
C PHE A 14 7.35 -9.39 1.31
N PRO A 15 6.74 -9.77 0.18
CA PRO A 15 7.43 -9.86 -1.10
C PRO A 15 7.53 -8.46 -1.75
N GLY A 16 8.67 -8.19 -2.41
CA GLY A 16 8.83 -7.06 -3.32
C GLY A 16 8.71 -7.51 -4.78
N TYR A 17 8.05 -6.72 -5.61
CA TYR A 17 7.88 -6.99 -7.04
C TYR A 17 8.25 -5.72 -7.83
N ASP A 18 9.34 -5.80 -8.60
CA ASP A 18 9.80 -4.72 -9.46
C ASP A 18 9.38 -4.99 -10.91
N TYR A 19 8.62 -4.08 -11.51
CA TYR A 19 8.22 -4.13 -12.92
C TYR A 19 9.11 -3.16 -13.71
N GLU A 20 10.22 -3.66 -14.26
CA GLU A 20 11.19 -2.84 -15.00
C GLU A 20 10.86 -2.72 -16.49
N ASN A 21 11.39 -1.68 -17.14
CA ASN A 21 11.27 -1.43 -18.59
C ASN A 21 9.82 -1.37 -19.11
N CYS A 22 8.88 -0.95 -18.26
CA CYS A 22 7.49 -0.72 -18.66
C CYS A 22 7.33 0.65 -19.34
N ASP A 23 6.41 0.75 -20.30
CA ASP A 23 6.12 2.00 -20.99
C ASP A 23 5.52 3.05 -20.04
N ALA A 24 6.06 4.27 -20.06
CA ALA A 24 5.66 5.32 -19.12
C ALA A 24 4.18 5.74 -19.26
N GLU A 25 3.65 5.81 -20.49
CA GLU A 25 2.28 6.24 -20.73
C GLU A 25 1.23 5.33 -20.07
N PRO A 26 1.21 3.99 -20.32
CA PRO A 26 0.27 3.10 -19.64
C PRO A 26 0.50 3.02 -18.13
N CYS A 27 1.75 3.11 -17.65
CA CYS A 27 2.03 3.18 -16.22
C CYS A 27 1.39 4.42 -15.57
N ASN A 28 1.53 5.60 -16.19
CA ASN A 28 0.93 6.83 -15.70
C ASN A 28 -0.61 6.75 -15.69
N LYS A 29 -1.22 6.15 -16.72
CA LYS A 29 -2.68 5.91 -16.77
C LYS A 29 -3.14 4.99 -15.65
N MET A 30 -2.44 3.88 -15.43
CA MET A 30 -2.75 2.94 -14.35
C MET A 30 -2.72 3.62 -12.98
N ILE A 31 -1.69 4.42 -12.69
CA ILE A 31 -1.60 5.15 -11.42
C ILE A 31 -2.73 6.18 -11.29
N ALA A 32 -3.07 6.91 -12.36
CA ALA A 32 -4.16 7.88 -12.34
C ALA A 32 -5.54 7.22 -12.10
N GLU A 33 -5.78 6.04 -12.67
CA GLU A 33 -7.00 5.26 -12.42
C GLU A 33 -7.07 4.78 -10.96
N LEU A 34 -5.95 4.30 -10.41
CA LEU A 34 -5.86 3.92 -9.00
C LEU A 34 -6.12 5.11 -8.08
N ASP A 35 -5.53 6.27 -8.37
CA ASP A 35 -5.76 7.51 -7.62
C ASP A 35 -7.26 7.89 -7.63
N SER A 36 -7.94 7.76 -8.77
CA SER A 36 -9.38 8.02 -8.87
C SER A 36 -10.19 7.04 -8.02
N VAL A 37 -9.85 5.76 -8.03
CA VAL A 37 -10.47 4.74 -7.16
C VAL A 37 -10.25 5.09 -5.69
N MET A 38 -9.04 5.50 -5.31
CA MET A 38 -8.71 5.90 -3.95
C MET A 38 -9.49 7.14 -3.51
N GLN A 39 -9.60 8.16 -4.36
CA GLN A 39 -10.39 9.37 -4.09
C GLN A 39 -11.88 9.06 -3.94
N SER A 40 -12.40 8.07 -4.67
CA SER A 40 -13.81 7.67 -4.56
C SER A 40 -14.17 7.13 -3.17
N GLN A 41 -13.19 6.59 -2.43
CA GLN A 41 -13.37 5.95 -1.12
C GLN A 41 -14.41 4.81 -1.10
N THR A 42 -14.89 4.38 -2.26
CA THR A 42 -16.00 3.41 -2.41
C THR A 42 -15.63 2.00 -1.97
N LEU A 43 -14.33 1.70 -1.95
CA LEU A 43 -13.80 0.40 -1.57
C LEU A 43 -13.67 0.22 -0.05
N ILE A 44 -13.72 1.28 0.76
CA ILE A 44 -13.64 1.15 2.22
C ILE A 44 -14.80 0.30 2.74
N LYS A 45 -14.49 -0.64 3.64
CA LYS A 45 -15.38 -1.71 4.16
C LYS A 45 -15.86 -2.71 3.11
N LYS A 46 -15.46 -2.61 1.83
CA LYS A 46 -15.69 -3.67 0.84
C LYS A 46 -14.72 -4.82 1.07
N SER A 47 -15.17 -6.00 0.71
CA SER A 47 -14.43 -7.25 0.83
C SER A 47 -13.95 -7.70 -0.55
N LEU A 48 -12.66 -7.95 -0.68
CA LEU A 48 -12.05 -8.54 -1.87
C LEU A 48 -11.63 -9.97 -1.53
N ALA A 49 -12.06 -10.95 -2.30
CA ALA A 49 -11.77 -12.36 -2.06
C ALA A 49 -10.86 -12.94 -3.14
N SER A 50 -9.90 -13.76 -2.74
CA SER A 50 -9.05 -14.53 -3.65
C SER A 50 -8.67 -15.85 -2.99
N LEU A 51 -8.76 -16.93 -3.76
CA LEU A 51 -8.62 -18.31 -3.27
C LEU A 51 -9.55 -18.55 -2.05
N ASN A 52 -8.97 -18.84 -0.89
CA ASN A 52 -9.68 -19.10 0.36
C ASN A 52 -9.54 -17.95 1.39
N LYS A 53 -9.16 -16.75 0.95
CA LYS A 53 -8.96 -15.58 1.82
C LYS A 53 -9.83 -14.41 1.36
N SER A 54 -10.26 -13.63 2.34
CA SER A 54 -11.05 -12.41 2.13
C SER A 54 -10.42 -11.25 2.87
N TYR A 55 -10.31 -10.10 2.20
CA TYR A 55 -9.63 -8.90 2.69
C TYR A 55 -10.62 -7.74 2.71
N VAL A 56 -10.84 -7.16 3.88
CA VAL A 56 -11.70 -5.98 4.03
C VAL A 56 -10.84 -4.74 4.03
N VAL A 57 -11.13 -3.79 3.15
CA VAL A 57 -10.39 -2.53 3.08
C VAL A 57 -10.73 -1.68 4.30
N SER A 58 -9.77 -1.48 5.19
CA SER A 58 -9.93 -0.66 6.40
C SER A 58 -9.67 0.82 6.14
N LYS A 59 -8.62 1.12 5.38
CA LYS A 59 -8.17 2.47 4.99
C LYS A 59 -7.59 2.43 3.59
N MET A 60 -7.69 3.54 2.86
CA MET A 60 -7.13 3.73 1.54
C MET A 60 -6.82 5.23 1.35
N ASP A 61 -5.55 5.58 1.11
CA ASP A 61 -5.07 6.94 0.95
C ASP A 61 -3.87 7.01 -0.01
N ASN A 62 -3.68 8.17 -0.65
CA ASN A 62 -2.44 8.49 -1.35
C ASN A 62 -1.48 9.06 -0.30
N PHE A 63 -0.39 8.34 -0.05
CA PHE A 63 0.49 8.62 1.06
C PHE A 63 1.12 10.02 0.94
N GLU A 64 1.01 10.78 2.02
CA GLU A 64 1.64 12.09 2.17
C GLU A 64 2.45 12.10 3.46
N TYR A 65 3.66 12.65 3.38
CA TYR A 65 4.53 12.86 4.52
C TYR A 65 4.83 14.35 4.67
N ILE A 66 4.59 14.87 5.87
CA ILE A 66 4.96 16.23 6.26
C ILE A 66 6.17 16.12 7.18
N ASP A 67 7.30 16.65 6.73
CA ASP A 67 8.52 16.63 7.53
C ASP A 67 8.31 17.45 8.82
N PRO A 68 8.57 16.87 10.01
CA PRO A 68 8.30 17.56 11.26
C PRO A 68 9.27 18.72 11.52
N VAL A 69 10.45 18.74 10.89
CA VAL A 69 11.53 19.73 11.06
C VAL A 69 11.25 20.97 10.23
N ASP A 70 11.05 20.83 8.93
CA ASP A 70 10.94 21.96 7.99
C ASP A 70 9.54 22.15 7.38
N LYS A 71 8.60 21.26 7.68
CA LYS A 71 7.22 21.26 7.15
C LYS A 71 7.14 21.07 5.63
N SER A 72 8.19 20.57 4.99
CA SER A 72 8.14 20.16 3.59
C SER A 72 7.15 19.00 3.42
N VAL A 73 6.49 18.97 2.26
CA VAL A 73 5.45 17.99 1.95
C VAL A 73 5.93 17.11 0.81
N ALA A 74 6.06 15.81 1.08
CA ALA A 74 6.27 14.78 0.07
C ALA A 74 4.93 14.09 -0.21
N SER A 75 4.45 14.21 -1.44
CA SER A 75 3.19 13.62 -1.92
C SER A 75 3.41 12.91 -3.25
N LYS A 76 2.47 12.04 -3.65
CA LYS A 76 2.49 11.31 -4.95
C LYS A 76 3.77 10.48 -5.16
N GLN A 77 4.10 9.65 -4.17
CA GLN A 77 5.21 8.68 -4.24
C GLN A 77 4.83 7.43 -5.04
#